data_AF-A0A3P1VHQ6-F1
#
_entry.id   AF-A0A3P1VHQ6-F1
#
_cell.length_a   1.000
_cell.length_b   1.000
_cell.length_c   1.000
_cell.angle_alpha   90.00
_cell.angle_beta   90.00
_cell.angle_gamma   90.00
#
_symmetry.space_group_name_H-M   'P 1'
#
loop_
_entity.id
_entity.type
_entity.pdbx_description
1 polymer ?
#
loop_
_entity_poly.entity_id
_entity_poly.type
_entity_poly.pdbx_seq_one_letter_code
_entity_poly.pdbx_strand_id
1 'polypeptide(L)'
;MRTPKKYSDLIKKKEITNKIIAECIYSVNKRAKNYRDKMEDYKQAGFYKYKENNIENAKEQKEKYYSMKEDLLLNFSPKLIHKQYVGEKSQRVYSYQKNYEKLYNEKRNDIVWENSYYDYDRNKEVEFFDYSLGEKKYLYFLYYEIGEYSFHTPITEERVEKNTQLEIKEIDENFQTHGADIVDLLSTQFVQKVIDLLDSGDYTIIE
;
A
#
# COMPACT_ATOMS: atom_id res chain seq x y z
N MET A 1 3.40 3.75 -22.92
CA MET A 1 2.84 2.43 -22.59
C MET A 1 3.26 1.48 -23.67
N ARG A 2 3.86 0.35 -23.30
CA ARG A 2 4.48 -0.58 -24.23
C ARG A 2 3.87 -1.96 -24.04
N THR A 3 2.70 -2.20 -24.64
CA THR A 3 2.11 -3.54 -24.66
C THR A 3 2.68 -4.30 -25.87
N PRO A 4 3.43 -5.41 -25.67
CA PRO A 4 3.95 -6.19 -26.80
C PRO A 4 2.80 -6.77 -27.65
N LYS A 5 2.94 -6.73 -28.98
CA LYS A 5 1.95 -7.29 -29.90
C LYS A 5 1.68 -8.78 -29.60
N LYS A 6 2.75 -9.54 -29.29
CA LYS A 6 2.68 -10.96 -28.90
C LYS A 6 1.67 -11.20 -27.77
N TYR A 7 1.62 -10.33 -26.76
CA TYR A 7 0.70 -10.50 -25.64
C TYR A 7 -0.75 -10.32 -26.08
N SER A 8 -1.01 -9.33 -26.91
CA SER A 8 -2.36 -9.11 -27.45
C SER A 8 -2.82 -10.28 -28.31
N ASP A 9 -1.92 -10.91 -29.06
CA ASP A 9 -2.22 -12.07 -29.90
C ASP A 9 -2.50 -13.32 -29.06
N LEU A 10 -1.77 -13.52 -27.95
CA LEU A 10 -2.02 -14.62 -26.99
C LEU A 10 -3.38 -14.49 -26.30
N ILE A 11 -3.70 -13.31 -25.78
CA ILE A 11 -4.99 -13.06 -25.12
C ILE A 11 -6.18 -13.27 -26.07
N LYS A 12 -6.03 -12.93 -27.37
CA LYS A 12 -7.06 -13.24 -28.39
C LYS A 12 -7.29 -14.73 -28.59
N LYS A 13 -6.24 -15.55 -28.41
CA LYS A 13 -6.33 -17.02 -28.46
C LYS A 13 -6.75 -17.64 -27.13
N LYS A 14 -7.02 -16.81 -26.10
CA LYS A 14 -7.29 -17.24 -24.73
C LYS A 14 -6.12 -18.02 -24.11
N GLU A 15 -4.90 -17.69 -24.52
CA GLU A 15 -3.66 -18.23 -23.97
C GLU A 15 -3.02 -17.18 -23.05
N ILE A 16 -2.58 -17.59 -21.85
CA ILE A 16 -1.94 -16.70 -20.89
C ILE A 16 -0.72 -17.35 -20.24
N THR A 17 0.31 -16.55 -19.95
CA THR A 17 1.51 -17.00 -19.22
C THR A 17 1.59 -16.31 -17.86
N ASN A 18 2.26 -16.94 -16.89
CA ASN A 18 2.57 -16.31 -15.60
C ASN A 18 3.34 -15.00 -15.77
N LYS A 19 4.19 -14.90 -16.81
CA LYS A 19 4.91 -13.67 -17.15
C LYS A 19 3.96 -12.52 -17.51
N ILE A 20 2.93 -12.79 -18.33
CA ILE A 20 1.94 -11.76 -18.69
C ILE A 20 1.21 -11.28 -17.44
N ILE A 21 0.79 -12.20 -16.57
CA ILE A 21 0.08 -11.85 -15.33
C ILE A 21 0.99 -11.05 -14.40
N ALA A 22 2.23 -11.48 -14.20
CA ALA A 22 3.22 -10.77 -13.39
C ALA A 22 3.50 -9.35 -13.92
N GLU A 23 3.68 -9.17 -15.23
CA GLU A 23 3.86 -7.85 -15.82
C GLU A 23 2.61 -6.98 -15.70
N CYS A 24 1.40 -7.56 -15.76
CA CYS A 24 0.14 -6.86 -15.47
C CYS A 24 0.09 -6.38 -14.02
N ILE A 25 0.40 -7.23 -13.04
CA ILE A 25 0.45 -6.89 -11.61
C ILE A 25 1.48 -5.79 -11.37
N TYR A 26 2.69 -5.95 -11.92
CA TYR A 26 3.76 -4.93 -11.86
C TYR A 26 3.26 -3.59 -12.39
N SER A 27 2.61 -3.60 -13.55
CA SER A 27 2.08 -2.44 -14.25
C SER A 27 1.06 -1.66 -13.41
N VAL A 28 0.09 -2.33 -12.78
CA VAL A 28 -0.90 -1.63 -11.92
C VAL A 28 -0.31 -1.22 -10.58
N ASN A 29 0.55 -2.04 -9.96
CA ASN A 29 1.23 -1.72 -8.70
C ASN A 29 2.09 -0.45 -8.83
N LYS A 30 2.84 -0.31 -9.94
CA LYS A 30 3.63 0.90 -10.21
C LYS A 30 2.76 2.13 -10.45
N ARG A 31 1.61 2.00 -11.11
CA ARG A 31 0.66 3.12 -11.25
C ARG A 31 0.04 3.53 -9.93
N ALA A 32 -0.35 2.57 -9.09
CA ALA A 32 -0.87 2.86 -7.76
C ALA A 32 0.16 3.68 -6.94
N LYS A 33 1.44 3.29 -7.01
CA LYS A 33 2.54 4.04 -6.38
C LYS A 33 2.74 5.43 -7.00
N ASN A 34 2.67 5.59 -8.32
CA ASN A 34 2.73 6.91 -8.95
C ASN A 34 1.63 7.84 -8.42
N TYR A 35 0.40 7.35 -8.23
CA TYR A 35 -0.68 8.16 -7.67
C TYR A 35 -0.51 8.42 -6.17
N ARG A 36 0.02 7.46 -5.40
CA ARG A 36 0.44 7.68 -4.01
C ARG A 36 1.46 8.82 -3.92
N ASP A 37 2.49 8.77 -4.77
CA ASP A 37 3.58 9.76 -4.77
C ASP A 37 3.02 11.15 -5.16
N LYS A 38 2.16 11.23 -6.18
CA LYS A 38 1.44 12.47 -6.54
C LYS A 38 0.57 13.04 -5.42
N MET A 39 -0.10 12.19 -4.63
CA MET A 39 -0.90 12.66 -3.49
C MET A 39 -0.02 13.38 -2.48
N GLU A 40 1.20 12.87 -2.24
CA GLU A 40 2.15 13.48 -1.33
C GLU A 40 2.66 14.82 -1.89
N ASP A 41 2.99 14.87 -3.18
CA ASP A 41 3.36 16.12 -3.86
C ASP A 41 2.28 17.19 -3.73
N TYR A 42 1.01 16.83 -3.92
CA TYR A 42 -0.11 17.78 -3.76
C TYR A 42 -0.28 18.25 -2.32
N LYS A 43 -0.07 17.38 -1.32
CA LYS A 43 -0.12 17.78 0.10
C LYS A 43 0.98 18.78 0.46
N GLN A 44 2.17 18.59 -0.09
CA GLN A 44 3.32 19.46 0.15
C GLN A 44 3.28 20.74 -0.69
N ALA A 45 2.57 20.75 -1.81
CA ALA A 45 2.31 21.95 -2.57
C ALA A 45 1.59 23.00 -1.70
N GLY A 46 1.98 24.27 -1.83
CA GLY A 46 1.38 25.39 -1.11
C GLY A 46 -0.08 25.67 -1.51
N PHE A 47 -0.51 26.93 -1.45
CA PHE A 47 -1.87 27.29 -1.86
C PHE A 47 -2.09 27.02 -3.36
N TYR A 48 -2.90 26.00 -3.66
CA TYR A 48 -3.27 25.60 -5.01
C TYR A 48 -4.80 25.40 -5.09
N LYS A 49 -5.44 26.10 -6.04
CA LYS A 49 -6.90 26.26 -6.15
C LYS A 49 -7.69 24.95 -6.25
N TYR A 50 -7.07 23.86 -6.70
CA TYR A 50 -7.72 22.56 -6.88
C TYR A 50 -7.00 21.44 -6.10
N LYS A 51 -6.34 21.79 -4.99
CA LYS A 51 -5.50 20.87 -4.22
C LYS A 51 -6.29 19.67 -3.70
N GLU A 52 -7.42 19.94 -3.06
CA GLU A 52 -8.28 18.89 -2.50
C GLU A 52 -8.83 17.96 -3.58
N ASN A 53 -9.42 18.52 -4.64
CA ASN A 53 -9.93 17.74 -5.78
C ASN A 53 -8.83 16.88 -6.44
N ASN A 54 -7.59 17.40 -6.55
CA ASN A 54 -6.48 16.64 -7.12
C ASN A 54 -6.03 15.50 -6.20
N ILE A 55 -6.04 15.71 -4.88
CA ILE A 55 -5.74 14.66 -3.89
C ILE A 55 -6.80 13.57 -3.95
N GLU A 56 -8.08 13.95 -4.02
CA GLU A 56 -9.20 13.01 -4.13
C GLU A 56 -9.12 12.18 -5.41
N ASN A 57 -8.97 12.84 -6.57
CA ASN A 57 -8.78 12.14 -7.85
C ASN A 57 -7.58 11.18 -7.81
N ALA A 58 -6.46 11.59 -7.22
CA ALA A 58 -5.29 10.72 -7.09
C ALA A 58 -5.55 9.55 -6.13
N LYS A 59 -6.31 9.75 -5.06
CA LYS A 59 -6.73 8.69 -4.14
C LYS A 59 -7.60 7.66 -4.85
N GLU A 60 -8.61 8.08 -5.60
CA GLU A 60 -9.48 7.18 -6.38
C GLU A 60 -8.68 6.35 -7.38
N GLN A 61 -7.77 6.97 -8.13
CA GLN A 61 -6.93 6.26 -9.08
C GLN A 61 -6.00 5.26 -8.38
N LYS A 62 -5.39 5.65 -7.25
CA LYS A 62 -4.56 4.75 -6.44
C LYS A 62 -5.35 3.52 -5.98
N GLU A 63 -6.55 3.72 -5.45
CA GLU A 63 -7.43 2.65 -4.97
C GLU A 63 -7.86 1.73 -6.12
N LYS A 64 -8.23 2.28 -7.28
CA LYS A 64 -8.53 1.52 -8.48
C LYS A 64 -7.39 0.57 -8.87
N TYR A 65 -6.16 1.07 -8.96
CA TYR A 65 -5.03 0.23 -9.39
C TYR A 65 -4.64 -0.82 -8.34
N TYR A 66 -4.80 -0.50 -7.04
CA TYR A 66 -4.63 -1.53 -6.00
C TYR A 66 -5.74 -2.58 -6.06
N SER A 67 -6.99 -2.23 -6.36
CA SER A 67 -8.06 -3.22 -6.58
C SER A 67 -7.70 -4.18 -7.71
N MET A 68 -7.32 -3.65 -8.89
CA MET A 68 -6.90 -4.48 -10.03
C MET A 68 -5.71 -5.40 -9.69
N LYS A 69 -4.79 -4.93 -8.84
CA LYS A 69 -3.67 -5.74 -8.35
C LYS A 69 -4.16 -6.91 -7.50
N GLU A 70 -5.09 -6.66 -6.58
CA GLU A 70 -5.67 -7.71 -5.73
C GLU A 70 -6.45 -8.73 -6.58
N ASP A 71 -7.26 -8.28 -7.55
CA ASP A 71 -8.00 -9.17 -8.47
C ASP A 71 -7.07 -10.13 -9.22
N LEU A 72 -5.94 -9.61 -9.74
CA LEU A 72 -4.91 -10.43 -10.39
C LEU A 72 -4.27 -11.43 -9.41
N LEU A 73 -4.02 -11.02 -8.16
CA LEU A 73 -3.37 -11.85 -7.14
C LEU A 73 -4.28 -12.94 -6.58
N LEU A 74 -5.62 -12.85 -6.71
CA LEU A 74 -6.55 -13.90 -6.28
C LEU A 74 -6.26 -15.26 -6.92
N ASN A 75 -5.63 -15.27 -8.11
CA ASN A 75 -5.24 -16.47 -8.82
C ASN A 75 -3.98 -17.16 -8.26
N PHE A 76 -3.34 -16.57 -7.24
CA PHE A 76 -2.09 -17.06 -6.67
C PHE A 76 -2.17 -17.22 -5.16
N SER A 77 -1.49 -18.24 -4.64
CA SER A 77 -1.29 -18.38 -3.20
C SER A 77 -0.04 -17.61 -2.76
N PRO A 78 -0.09 -16.89 -1.63
CA PRO A 78 1.11 -16.29 -1.06
C PRO A 78 2.09 -17.39 -0.63
N LYS A 79 3.39 -17.13 -0.80
CA LYS A 79 4.48 -18.04 -0.44
C LYS A 79 4.83 -17.97 1.04
N LEU A 80 4.83 -16.77 1.62
CA LEU A 80 5.15 -16.51 3.03
C LEU A 80 4.62 -15.12 3.46
N ILE A 81 4.82 -14.78 4.73
CA ILE A 81 4.54 -13.46 5.29
C ILE A 81 5.87 -12.74 5.53
N HIS A 82 6.00 -11.53 4.99
CA HIS A 82 7.07 -10.63 5.37
C HIS A 82 6.68 -9.76 6.55
N LYS A 83 7.61 -9.56 7.48
CA LYS A 83 7.47 -8.74 8.68
C LYS A 83 8.54 -7.64 8.66
N GLN A 84 8.11 -6.38 8.64
CA GLN A 84 8.99 -5.21 8.63
C GLN A 84 8.88 -4.48 9.96
N TYR A 85 10.01 -4.25 10.64
CA TYR A 85 10.04 -3.37 11.82
C TYR A 85 9.93 -1.91 11.39
N VAL A 86 9.05 -1.14 12.06
CA VAL A 86 8.77 0.27 11.71
C VAL A 86 8.82 1.20 12.93
N GLY A 87 9.57 0.82 13.95
CA GLY A 87 9.72 1.58 15.19
C GLY A 87 8.87 1.02 16.33
N GLU A 88 8.54 1.87 17.30
CA GLU A 88 7.77 1.49 18.49
C GLU A 88 6.33 1.98 18.39
N LYS A 89 5.41 1.27 19.06
CA LYS A 89 4.05 1.75 19.24
C LYS A 89 4.08 2.94 20.20
N SER A 90 3.39 4.00 19.83
CA SER A 90 3.20 5.17 20.68
C SER A 90 1.72 5.45 20.86
N GLN A 91 1.39 6.12 21.96
CA GLN A 91 0.04 6.60 22.24
C GLN A 91 0.03 8.12 22.39
N ARG A 92 -0.88 8.76 21.65
CA ARG A 92 -1.11 10.21 21.72
C ARG A 92 -2.09 10.56 22.84
N VAL A 93 -1.75 11.58 23.63
CA VAL A 93 -2.61 12.16 24.67
C VAL A 93 -2.76 13.64 24.37
N TYR A 94 -4.00 14.14 24.36
CA TYR A 94 -4.32 15.54 24.09
C TYR A 94 -4.66 16.29 25.38
N SER A 95 -4.36 17.59 25.42
CA SER A 95 -4.57 18.46 26.59
C SER A 95 -6.02 18.52 27.08
N TYR A 96 -6.98 18.26 26.22
CA TYR A 96 -8.40 18.22 26.59
C TYR A 96 -8.83 16.90 27.29
N GLN A 97 -7.97 15.88 27.35
CA GLN A 97 -8.27 14.64 28.08
C GLN A 97 -8.13 14.86 29.59
N LYS A 98 -9.08 14.34 30.37
CA LYS A 98 -9.18 14.60 31.83
C LYS A 98 -7.93 14.25 32.64
N ASN A 99 -7.11 13.33 32.15
CA ASN A 99 -5.92 12.80 32.82
C ASN A 99 -4.61 13.24 32.15
N TYR A 100 -4.64 14.28 31.31
CA TYR A 100 -3.46 14.76 30.57
C TYR A 100 -2.25 15.02 31.48
N GLU A 101 -2.38 15.92 32.46
CA GLU A 101 -1.30 16.29 33.39
C GLU A 101 -0.75 15.09 34.16
N LYS A 102 -1.65 14.21 34.61
CA LYS A 102 -1.26 13.00 35.33
C LYS A 102 -0.42 12.09 34.44
N LEU A 103 -0.91 11.79 33.23
CA LEU A 103 -0.19 10.95 32.27
C LEU A 103 1.12 11.59 31.83
N TYR A 104 1.15 12.90 31.62
CA TYR A 104 2.35 13.64 31.23
C TYR A 104 3.49 13.43 32.23
N ASN A 105 3.18 13.57 33.51
CA ASN A 105 4.15 13.37 34.58
C ASN A 105 4.53 11.89 34.76
N GLU A 106 3.55 10.98 34.72
CA GLU A 106 3.78 9.54 34.86
C GLU A 106 4.62 8.97 33.70
N LYS A 107 4.43 9.49 32.49
CA LYS A 107 5.10 9.03 31.26
C LYS A 107 6.25 9.89 30.82
N ARG A 108 6.73 10.83 31.65
CA ARG A 108 7.70 11.86 31.25
C ARG A 108 8.96 11.31 30.56
N ASN A 109 9.48 10.17 31.03
CA ASN A 109 10.66 9.52 30.46
C ASN A 109 10.37 8.71 29.18
N ASP A 110 9.11 8.39 28.93
CA ASP A 110 8.66 7.63 27.76
C ASP A 110 8.16 8.55 26.63
N ILE A 111 8.11 9.87 26.86
CA ILE A 111 7.66 10.84 25.85
C ILE A 111 8.65 10.87 24.68
N VAL A 112 8.14 10.59 23.48
CA VAL A 112 8.92 10.56 22.24
C VAL A 112 8.64 11.75 21.33
N TRP A 113 7.51 12.43 21.54
CA TRP A 113 7.13 13.61 20.76
C TRP A 113 6.16 14.50 21.53
N GLU A 114 6.32 15.81 21.38
CA GLU A 114 5.45 16.84 21.97
C GLU A 114 5.21 17.93 20.93
N ASN A 115 3.97 18.39 20.79
CA ASN A 115 3.64 19.53 19.94
C ASN A 115 2.25 20.10 20.28
N SER A 116 1.84 21.15 19.59
CA SER A 116 0.50 21.71 19.67
C SER A 116 -0.08 21.96 18.27
N TYR A 117 -1.40 22.16 18.21
CA TYR A 117 -2.08 22.69 17.04
C TYR A 117 -3.23 23.60 17.45
N TYR A 118 -3.61 24.53 16.57
CA TYR A 118 -4.78 25.38 16.80
C TYR A 118 -6.05 24.68 16.30
N ASP A 119 -6.97 24.40 17.22
CA ASP A 119 -8.30 23.87 16.91
C ASP A 119 -9.22 25.06 16.59
N TYR A 120 -9.48 25.29 15.30
CA TYR A 120 -10.30 26.41 14.81
C TYR A 120 -11.77 26.28 15.20
N ASP A 121 -12.30 25.06 15.31
CA ASP A 121 -13.70 24.83 15.70
C ASP A 121 -13.92 25.22 17.17
N ARG A 122 -12.92 24.94 18.01
CA ARG A 122 -12.94 25.27 19.44
C ARG A 122 -12.24 26.58 19.77
N ASN A 123 -11.70 27.27 18.76
CA ASN A 123 -10.92 28.51 18.84
C ASN A 123 -9.87 28.49 19.98
N LYS A 124 -9.10 27.40 20.06
CA LYS A 124 -8.11 27.20 21.14
C LYS A 124 -6.91 26.40 20.68
N GLU A 125 -5.78 26.61 21.33
CA GLU A 125 -4.60 25.76 21.18
C GLU A 125 -4.79 24.44 21.92
N VAL A 126 -4.42 23.33 21.27
CA VAL A 126 -4.47 21.98 21.81
C VAL A 126 -3.06 21.41 21.78
N GLU A 127 -2.48 21.28 22.97
CA GLU A 127 -1.23 20.56 23.17
C GLU A 127 -1.46 19.05 23.14
N PHE A 128 -0.43 18.31 22.74
CA PHE A 128 -0.41 16.87 22.83
C PHE A 128 1.01 16.34 23.00
N PHE A 129 1.10 15.13 23.54
CA PHE A 129 2.34 14.36 23.55
C PHE A 129 2.07 12.92 23.13
N ASP A 130 3.09 12.30 22.54
CA ASP A 130 3.13 10.87 22.25
C ASP A 130 4.16 10.23 23.20
N TYR A 131 3.76 9.15 23.88
CA TYR A 131 4.69 8.35 24.68
C TYR A 131 4.83 6.94 24.12
N SER A 132 6.02 6.36 24.22
CA SER A 132 6.29 4.98 23.80
C SER A 132 5.60 4.00 24.73
N LEU A 133 5.06 2.94 24.14
CA LEU A 133 4.50 1.80 24.88
C LEU A 133 5.57 0.73 25.17
N GLY A 134 6.81 0.90 24.69
CA GLY A 134 7.87 -0.10 24.76
C GLY A 134 7.61 -1.35 23.90
N GLU A 135 6.57 -1.33 23.07
CA GLU A 135 6.20 -2.41 22.17
C GLU A 135 6.70 -2.12 20.75
N LYS A 136 7.36 -3.11 20.14
CA LYS A 136 7.75 -3.02 18.73
C LYS A 136 6.52 -2.96 17.82
N LYS A 137 6.57 -2.08 16.83
CA LYS A 137 5.57 -1.94 15.78
C LYS A 137 6.09 -2.59 14.52
N TYR A 138 5.23 -3.40 13.90
CA TYR A 138 5.55 -4.11 12.67
C TYR A 138 4.50 -3.85 11.59
N LEU A 139 4.94 -3.87 10.33
CA LEU A 139 4.08 -4.03 9.17
C LEU A 139 4.21 -5.46 8.64
N TYR A 140 3.08 -6.02 8.19
CA TYR A 140 3.03 -7.37 7.67
C TYR A 140 2.54 -7.37 6.23
N PHE A 141 3.11 -8.25 5.42
CA PHE A 141 2.78 -8.36 4.00
C PHE A 141 2.69 -9.81 3.56
N LEU A 142 1.63 -10.17 2.84
CA LEU A 142 1.62 -11.39 2.03
C LEU A 142 2.63 -11.24 0.90
N TYR A 143 3.54 -12.21 0.78
CA TYR A 143 4.56 -12.25 -0.27
C TYR A 143 4.16 -13.25 -1.35
N TYR A 144 4.15 -12.78 -2.59
CA TYR A 144 3.86 -13.59 -3.78
C TYR A 144 5.08 -13.64 -4.68
N GLU A 145 5.31 -14.79 -5.31
CA GLU A 145 6.36 -15.00 -6.29
C GLU A 145 5.70 -15.54 -7.56
N ILE A 146 5.80 -14.78 -8.65
CA ILE A 146 5.12 -15.09 -9.92
C ILE A 146 6.13 -14.88 -11.05
N GLY A 147 6.65 -15.98 -11.58
CA GLY A 147 7.78 -15.94 -12.51
C GLY A 147 8.99 -15.27 -11.86
N GLU A 148 9.57 -14.27 -12.53
CA GLU A 148 10.73 -13.51 -12.03
C GLU A 148 10.33 -12.31 -11.14
N TYR A 149 9.04 -12.14 -10.86
CA TYR A 149 8.53 -11.00 -10.10
C TYR A 149 8.09 -11.42 -8.70
N SER A 150 8.23 -10.46 -7.78
CA SER A 150 7.71 -10.58 -6.42
C SER A 150 6.75 -9.45 -6.08
N PHE A 151 5.70 -9.75 -5.32
CA PHE A 151 4.69 -8.77 -4.90
C PHE A 151 4.38 -8.86 -3.41
N HIS A 152 4.01 -7.72 -2.85
CA HIS A 152 3.61 -7.58 -1.44
C HIS A 152 2.20 -7.03 -1.35
N THR A 153 1.36 -7.63 -0.51
CA THR A 153 0.05 -7.10 -0.13
C THR A 153 0.03 -6.87 1.38
N PRO A 154 -0.17 -5.63 1.86
CA PRO A 154 -0.24 -5.34 3.29
C PRO A 154 -1.38 -6.11 3.96
N ILE A 155 -1.14 -6.63 5.15
CA ILE A 155 -2.13 -7.31 5.98
C ILE A 155 -2.05 -6.85 7.44
N THR A 156 -3.15 -7.02 8.16
CA THR A 156 -3.26 -6.72 9.60
C THR A 156 -2.64 -7.85 10.43
N GLU A 157 -2.26 -7.55 11.67
CA GLU A 157 -1.83 -8.56 12.67
C GLU A 157 -2.87 -9.67 12.83
N GLU A 158 -4.15 -9.34 12.92
CA GLU A 158 -5.25 -10.32 12.97
C GLU A 158 -5.24 -11.28 11.76
N ARG A 159 -4.90 -10.77 10.57
CA ARG A 159 -4.85 -11.60 9.36
C ARG A 159 -3.59 -12.47 9.34
N VAL A 160 -2.49 -12.06 9.96
CA VAL A 160 -1.30 -12.90 10.18
C VAL A 160 -1.67 -14.09 11.06
N GLU A 161 -2.38 -13.86 12.16
CA GLU A 161 -2.82 -14.91 13.09
C GLU A 161 -3.75 -15.95 12.43
N LYS A 162 -4.51 -15.55 11.39
CA LYS A 162 -5.35 -16.47 10.60
C LYS A 162 -4.57 -17.26 9.55
N ASN A 163 -3.34 -16.88 9.23
CA ASN A 163 -2.50 -17.52 8.21
C ASN A 163 -1.33 -18.28 8.85
N THR A 164 -1.63 -19.13 9.84
CA THR A 164 -0.64 -19.86 10.65
C THR A 164 0.22 -20.84 9.86
N GLN A 165 -0.20 -21.21 8.65
CA GLN A 165 0.52 -22.11 7.75
C GLN A 165 1.67 -21.43 6.99
N LEU A 166 1.71 -20.10 6.96
CA LEU A 166 2.75 -19.35 6.23
C LEU A 166 3.92 -19.03 7.16
N GLU A 167 5.14 -19.27 6.68
CA GLU A 167 6.36 -18.82 7.37
C GLU A 167 6.36 -17.29 7.50
N ILE A 168 6.77 -16.78 8.66
CA ILE A 168 6.99 -15.34 8.87
C ILE A 168 8.49 -15.07 8.78
N LYS A 169 8.88 -14.22 7.82
CA LYS A 169 10.26 -13.83 7.58
C LYS A 169 10.45 -12.33 7.76
N GLU A 170 11.43 -11.93 8.55
CA GLU A 170 11.78 -10.52 8.72
C GLU A 170 12.48 -9.97 7.47
N ILE A 171 12.16 -8.72 7.13
CA ILE A 171 12.74 -8.00 6.01
C ILE A 171 13.34 -6.67 6.47
N ASP A 172 14.14 -6.07 5.59
CA ASP A 172 14.82 -4.79 5.84
C ASP A 172 13.83 -3.71 6.31
N GLU A 173 14.21 -3.00 7.37
CA GLU A 173 13.48 -1.88 7.96
C GLU A 173 13.30 -0.74 6.95
N ASN A 174 14.28 -0.57 6.04
CA ASN A 174 14.29 0.40 4.96
C ASN A 174 13.59 -0.08 3.68
N PHE A 175 12.85 -1.19 3.72
CA PHE A 175 12.09 -1.66 2.57
C PHE A 175 11.09 -0.61 2.12
N GLN A 176 11.41 0.04 0.99
CA GLN A 176 10.60 1.07 0.35
C GLN A 176 10.48 0.77 -1.13
N THR A 177 9.32 1.07 -1.70
CA THR A 177 9.10 0.91 -3.13
C THR A 177 8.43 2.14 -3.72
N HIS A 178 8.91 2.54 -4.89
CA HIS A 178 8.43 3.72 -5.61
C HIS A 178 7.67 3.33 -6.87
N GLY A 179 7.05 4.35 -7.47
CA GLY A 179 6.51 4.34 -8.80
C GLY A 179 7.47 3.89 -9.90
N ALA A 180 7.02 3.96 -11.15
CA ALA A 180 7.85 3.76 -12.34
C ALA A 180 7.30 4.64 -13.48
N ASP A 181 8.14 4.89 -14.49
CA ASP A 181 7.70 5.60 -15.69
C ASP A 181 6.55 4.84 -16.36
N ILE A 182 5.44 5.53 -16.60
CA ILE A 182 4.25 4.99 -17.24
C ILE A 182 4.49 4.55 -18.68
N VAL A 183 5.55 5.05 -19.33
CA VAL A 183 5.89 4.72 -20.71
C VAL A 183 6.24 3.23 -20.84
N ASP A 184 6.91 2.68 -19.84
CA ASP A 184 7.39 1.29 -19.81
C ASP A 184 6.34 0.29 -19.31
N LEU A 185 5.20 0.78 -18.80
CA LEU A 185 4.15 -0.08 -18.26
C LEU A 185 3.16 -0.52 -19.34
N LEU A 186 2.60 -1.72 -19.17
CA LEU A 186 1.49 -2.24 -20.00
C LEU A 186 0.28 -1.32 -19.92
N SER A 187 -0.50 -1.20 -21.01
CA SER A 187 -1.70 -0.35 -20.99
C SER A 187 -2.76 -0.86 -20.02
N THR A 188 -3.49 0.06 -19.37
CA THR A 188 -4.54 -0.29 -18.40
C THR A 188 -5.68 -1.06 -19.05
N GLN A 189 -6.00 -0.75 -20.31
CA GLN A 189 -6.96 -1.50 -21.12
C GLN A 189 -6.52 -2.94 -21.37
N PHE A 190 -5.22 -3.18 -21.56
CA PHE A 190 -4.69 -4.53 -21.70
C PHE A 190 -4.78 -5.29 -20.37
N VAL A 191 -4.43 -4.64 -19.26
CA VAL A 191 -4.57 -5.27 -17.93
C VAL A 191 -6.02 -5.65 -17.65
N GLN A 192 -6.99 -4.78 -17.97
CA GLN A 192 -8.41 -5.10 -17.77
C GLN A 192 -8.81 -6.35 -18.56
N LYS A 193 -8.38 -6.48 -19.83
CA LYS A 193 -8.66 -7.69 -20.63
C LYS A 193 -8.07 -8.96 -20.01
N VAL A 194 -6.92 -8.85 -19.34
CA VAL A 194 -6.33 -9.98 -18.63
C VAL A 194 -7.16 -10.36 -17.40
N ILE A 195 -7.62 -9.37 -16.63
CA ILE A 195 -8.54 -9.61 -15.50
C ILE A 195 -9.82 -10.28 -15.99
N ASP A 196 -10.48 -9.70 -17.01
CA ASP A 196 -11.73 -10.23 -17.57
C ASP A 196 -11.56 -11.68 -18.06
N LEU A 197 -10.40 -12.01 -18.65
CA LEU A 197 -10.09 -13.37 -19.10
C LEU A 197 -9.90 -14.33 -17.93
N LEU A 198 -9.16 -13.92 -16.88
CA LEU A 198 -8.96 -14.73 -15.67
C LEU A 198 -10.29 -15.01 -14.96
N ASP A 199 -11.13 -13.97 -14.80
CA ASP A 199 -12.46 -14.07 -14.18
C ASP A 199 -13.40 -14.97 -14.97
N SER A 200 -13.26 -15.03 -16.29
CA SER A 200 -14.08 -15.90 -17.14
C SER A 200 -13.75 -17.38 -16.97
N GLY A 201 -12.55 -17.72 -16.50
CA GLY A 201 -12.03 -19.10 -16.44
C GLY A 201 -11.79 -19.76 -17.81
N ASP A 202 -12.11 -19.08 -18.91
CA ASP A 202 -12.02 -19.59 -20.28
C ASP A 202 -10.67 -19.24 -20.89
N TYR A 203 -9.61 -19.83 -20.33
CA TYR A 203 -8.24 -19.65 -20.80
C TYR A 203 -7.39 -20.91 -20.59
N THR A 204 -6.29 -20.98 -21.32
CA THR A 204 -5.26 -21.99 -21.13
C THR A 204 -3.98 -21.31 -20.64
N ILE A 205 -3.46 -21.79 -19.51
CA ILE A 205 -2.12 -21.40 -19.06
C ILE A 205 -1.10 -22.11 -19.97
N ILE A 206 -0.22 -21.31 -20.56
CA ILE A 206 0.91 -21.79 -21.34
C ILE A 206 2.21 -21.29 -20.69
N GLU A 207 3.30 -22.03 -20.87
CA GLU A 207 4.64 -21.65 -20.38
C GLU A 207 5.30 -20.58 -21.25
#